data_AF-G4QDJ9-F1
#
_entry.id   AF-G4QDJ9-F1
#
_cell.length_a   1.000
_cell.length_b   1.000
_cell.length_c   1.000
_cell.angle_alpha   90.00
_cell.angle_beta   90.00
_cell.angle_gamma   90.00
#
_symmetry.space_group_name_H-M   'P 1'
#
loop_
_entity.id
_entity.type
_entity.pdbx_description
1 polymer ?
#
loop_
_entity_poly.entity_id
_entity_poly.type
_entity_poly.pdbx_seq_one_letter_code
_entity_poly.pdbx_strand_id
1 'polypeptide(L)'
;MTDLSIADRHYLMDHIYLIEGVQRNLLKAVKVNLAQFGNVVPHLHWHVIPRFSWDLRYPNSFWSDDMRERDDAYLAKLAELYKMVPEYHAALLDAFIKHSIGDKAVECGCH
;
A
#
# COMPACT_ATOMS: atom_id res chain seq x y z
N MET A 1 14.51 -7.63 6.11
CA MET A 1 14.83 -6.20 6.35
C MET A 1 16.24 -6.02 6.85
N THR A 2 16.66 -6.72 7.91
CA THR A 2 17.99 -6.55 8.50
C THR A 2 19.13 -7.11 7.65
N ASP A 3 18.83 -8.01 6.71
CA ASP A 3 19.81 -8.51 5.74
C ASP A 3 20.12 -7.50 4.62
N LEU A 4 19.33 -6.42 4.52
CA LEU A 4 19.58 -5.32 3.60
C LEU A 4 20.53 -4.29 4.21
N SER A 5 21.29 -3.60 3.37
CA SER A 5 22.06 -2.42 3.78
C SER A 5 21.13 -1.31 4.30
N ILE A 6 21.68 -0.36 5.06
CA ILE A 6 20.88 0.77 5.56
C ILE A 6 20.26 1.56 4.39
N ALA A 7 21.03 1.81 3.33
CA ALA A 7 20.55 2.50 2.13
C ALA A 7 19.37 1.75 1.47
N ASP A 8 19.49 0.43 1.30
CA ASP A 8 18.42 -0.38 0.71
C ASP A 8 17.16 -0.44 1.57
N ARG A 9 17.29 -0.39 2.91
CA ARG A 9 16.14 -0.30 3.82
C ARG A 9 15.41 1.02 3.64
N HIS A 10 16.14 2.14 3.56
CA HIS A 10 15.54 3.45 3.33
C HIS A 10 14.83 3.49 1.98
N TYR A 11 15.52 3.09 0.91
CA TYR A 11 14.95 3.00 -0.43
C TYR A 11 13.65 2.19 -0.47
N LEU A 12 13.64 1.01 0.16
CA LEU A 12 12.44 0.17 0.23
C LEU A 12 11.31 0.83 1.04
N MET A 13 11.63 1.44 2.18
CA MET A 13 10.63 2.11 3.02
C MET A 13 10.02 3.33 2.35
N ASP A 14 10.80 4.11 1.59
CA ASP A 14 10.30 5.26 0.83
C ASP A 14 9.25 4.81 -0.20
N HIS A 15 9.49 3.69 -0.89
CA HIS A 15 8.51 3.10 -1.80
C HIS A 15 7.24 2.63 -1.09
N ILE A 16 7.36 2.03 0.10
CA ILE A 16 6.20 1.63 0.90
C ILE A 16 5.37 2.85 1.29
N TYR A 17 6.02 3.95 1.68
CA TYR A 17 5.34 5.19 2.03
C TYR A 17 4.69 5.88 0.83
N LEU A 18 5.28 5.80 -0.36
CA LEU A 18 4.64 6.26 -1.59
C LEU A 18 3.35 5.47 -1.88
N ILE A 19 3.39 4.14 -1.77
CA ILE A 19 2.21 3.29 -1.96
C ILE A 19 1.14 3.64 -0.91
N GLU A 20 1.50 3.73 0.37
CA GLU A 20 0.57 4.15 1.43
C GLU A 20 -0.05 5.52 1.11
N GLY A 21 0.77 6.50 0.72
CA GLY A 21 0.33 7.86 0.41
C GLY A 21 -0.69 7.88 -0.73
N VAL A 22 -0.42 7.17 -1.82
CA VAL A 22 -1.36 7.02 -2.94
C VAL A 22 -2.66 6.36 -2.48
N GLN A 23 -2.58 5.26 -1.72
CA GLN A 23 -3.77 4.58 -1.20
C GLN A 23 -4.63 5.50 -0.32
N ARG A 24 -4.02 6.26 0.60
CA ARG A 24 -4.73 7.20 1.49
C ARG A 24 -5.40 8.31 0.71
N ASN A 25 -4.68 8.89 -0.26
CA ASN A 25 -5.15 10.04 -1.02
C ASN A 25 -6.23 9.67 -2.03
N LEU A 26 -6.02 8.59 -2.79
CA LEU A 26 -6.91 8.18 -3.87
C LEU A 26 -8.09 7.33 -3.36
N LEU A 27 -7.80 6.27 -2.62
CA LEU A 27 -8.81 5.30 -2.20
C LEU A 27 -9.62 5.76 -0.99
N LYS A 28 -9.18 6.83 -0.31
CA LYS A 28 -9.80 7.36 0.93
C LYS A 28 -9.89 6.29 2.03
N ALA A 29 -8.89 5.43 2.11
CA ALA A 29 -8.79 4.41 3.16
C ALA A 29 -8.81 5.06 4.56
N VAL A 30 -9.57 4.50 5.49
CA VAL A 30 -9.64 5.02 6.87
C VAL A 30 -8.35 4.70 7.65
N LYS A 31 -7.63 3.65 7.23
CA LYS A 31 -6.32 3.25 7.74
C LYS A 31 -5.58 2.49 6.65
N VAL A 32 -4.24 2.50 6.67
CA VAL A 32 -3.41 1.55 5.93
C VAL A 32 -2.68 0.65 6.93
N ASN A 33 -2.70 -0.67 6.71
CA ASN A 33 -1.88 -1.61 7.46
C ASN A 33 -0.59 -1.88 6.69
N LEU A 34 0.55 -1.68 7.34
CA LEU A 34 1.87 -2.09 6.86
C LEU A 34 2.30 -3.31 7.66
N ALA A 35 2.64 -4.41 7.00
CA ALA A 35 3.15 -5.59 7.67
C ALA A 35 4.21 -6.29 6.81
N GLN A 36 5.26 -6.76 7.46
CA GLN A 36 6.21 -7.70 6.88
C GLN A 36 6.13 -8.99 7.69
N PHE A 37 5.67 -10.04 7.03
CA PHE A 37 5.76 -11.39 7.56
C PHE A 37 6.77 -12.18 6.72
N GLY A 38 6.90 -13.46 7.03
CA GLY A 38 7.75 -14.39 6.28
C GLY A 38 7.61 -15.83 6.78
N ASN A 39 6.53 -16.13 7.49
CA ASN A 39 6.37 -17.39 8.22
C ASN A 39 6.23 -18.60 7.29
N VAL A 40 5.51 -18.44 6.17
CA VAL A 40 5.24 -19.51 5.20
C VAL A 40 6.18 -19.43 4.00
N VAL A 41 6.36 -18.24 3.43
CA VAL A 41 7.30 -18.02 2.32
C VAL A 41 8.41 -17.08 2.81
N PRO A 42 9.66 -17.56 2.98
CA PRO A 42 10.73 -16.80 3.58
C PRO A 42 11.43 -15.91 2.54
N HIS A 43 10.66 -15.10 1.82
CA HIS A 43 11.19 -14.02 0.97
C HIS A 43 10.72 -12.68 1.53
N LEU A 44 11.57 -11.65 1.41
CA LEU A 44 11.21 -10.30 1.83
C LEU A 44 10.06 -9.77 0.95
N HIS A 45 8.91 -9.52 1.58
CA HIS A 45 7.77 -8.85 0.97
C HIS A 45 7.06 -8.00 2.02
N TRP A 46 6.32 -7.01 1.54
CA TRP A 46 5.51 -6.13 2.39
C TRP A 46 4.05 -6.20 1.96
N HIS A 47 3.17 -6.27 2.95
CA HIS A 47 1.75 -6.03 2.77
C HIS A 47 1.47 -4.55 3.03
N VAL A 48 0.85 -3.88 2.05
CA VAL A 48 0.41 -2.48 2.15
C VAL A 48 -1.08 -2.45 1.84
N ILE A 49 -1.90 -2.51 2.89
CA ILE A 49 -3.33 -2.86 2.79
C ILE A 49 -4.20 -1.64 3.14
N PRO A 50 -4.95 -1.06 2.19
CA PRO A 50 -5.94 -0.03 2.49
C PRO A 50 -7.13 -0.68 3.20
N ARG A 51 -7.52 -0.11 4.34
CA ARG A 51 -8.61 -0.58 5.20
C ARG A 51 -9.77 0.40 5.17
N PHE A 52 -10.98 -0.12 5.33
CA PHE A 52 -12.22 0.64 5.22
C PHE A 52 -13.15 0.29 6.38
N SER A 53 -13.94 1.27 6.84
CA SER A 53 -14.91 1.01 7.91
C SER A 53 -15.90 -0.10 7.57
N TRP A 54 -16.20 -0.29 6.28
CA TRP A 54 -17.09 -1.32 5.75
C TRP A 54 -16.39 -2.65 5.43
N ASP A 55 -15.06 -2.76 5.52
CA ASP A 55 -14.37 -4.02 5.24
C ASP A 55 -14.75 -5.11 6.25
N LEU A 56 -14.71 -6.37 5.82
CA LEU A 56 -15.25 -7.51 6.59
C LEU A 56 -14.62 -7.67 7.97
N ARG A 57 -13.38 -7.20 8.15
CA ARG A 57 -12.57 -7.47 9.33
C ARG A 57 -12.34 -6.22 10.17
N TYR A 58 -12.78 -5.04 9.76
CA TYR A 58 -12.50 -3.80 10.47
C TYR A 58 -13.32 -3.74 11.78
N PRO A 59 -12.71 -3.36 12.93
CA PRO A 59 -11.38 -2.78 13.12
C PRO A 59 -10.23 -3.77 13.39
N ASN A 60 -10.49 -5.07 13.37
CA ASN A 60 -9.48 -6.10 13.54
C ASN A 60 -8.47 -6.14 12.37
N SER A 61 -7.42 -6.93 12.55
CA SER A 61 -6.39 -7.12 11.54
C SER A 61 -6.97 -7.73 10.25
N PHE A 62 -6.31 -7.50 9.12
CA PHE A 62 -6.74 -8.09 7.85
C PHE A 62 -6.67 -9.64 7.84
N TRP A 63 -5.95 -10.25 8.77
CA TRP A 63 -5.83 -11.71 8.89
C TRP A 63 -6.77 -12.33 9.94
N SER A 64 -7.62 -11.52 10.58
CA SER A 64 -8.62 -12.01 11.52
C SER A 64 -9.83 -12.62 10.79
N ASP A 65 -10.71 -13.29 11.51
CA ASP A 65 -11.96 -13.81 10.95
C ASP A 65 -12.90 -12.67 10.49
N ASP A 66 -13.79 -12.99 9.54
CA ASP A 66 -14.82 -12.07 9.06
C ASP A 66 -15.75 -11.69 10.25
N MET A 67 -15.92 -10.40 10.51
CA MET A 67 -16.80 -9.86 11.56
C MET A 67 -18.21 -9.54 11.06
N ARG A 68 -18.43 -9.65 9.75
CA ARG A 68 -19.65 -9.26 9.04
C ARG A 68 -19.84 -10.14 7.82
N GLU A 69 -21.08 -10.25 7.34
CA GLU A 69 -21.41 -11.03 6.16
C GLU A 69 -21.05 -10.28 4.86
N ARG A 70 -20.90 -11.05 3.78
CA ARG A 70 -20.69 -10.54 2.43
C ARG A 70 -22.02 -10.30 1.74
N ASP A 71 -22.76 -9.32 2.27
CA ASP A 71 -24.05 -8.92 1.73
C ASP A 71 -23.94 -8.04 0.46
N ASP A 72 -25.07 -7.70 -0.13
CA ASP A 72 -25.13 -6.87 -1.34
C ASP A 72 -24.51 -5.47 -1.13
N ALA A 73 -24.58 -4.94 0.08
CA ALA A 73 -23.98 -3.64 0.42
C ALA A 73 -22.45 -3.72 0.39
N TYR A 74 -21.86 -4.79 0.94
CA TYR A 74 -20.43 -5.08 0.84
C TYR A 74 -20.00 -5.26 -0.61
N LEU A 75 -20.74 -6.05 -1.39
CA LEU A 75 -20.44 -6.29 -2.81
C LEU A 75 -20.50 -5.00 -3.64
N ALA A 76 -21.47 -4.13 -3.38
CA ALA A 76 -21.56 -2.83 -4.02
C ALA A 76 -20.35 -1.94 -3.70
N LYS A 77 -19.93 -1.86 -2.43
CA LYS A 77 -18.72 -1.12 -2.03
C LYS A 77 -17.46 -1.68 -2.66
N LEU A 78 -17.34 -3.00 -2.71
CA LEU A 78 -16.21 -3.68 -3.32
C LEU A 78 -16.15 -3.40 -4.83
N ALA A 79 -17.30 -3.43 -5.53
CA ALA A 79 -17.38 -3.10 -6.94
C ALA A 79 -16.96 -1.64 -7.23
N GLU A 80 -17.40 -0.67 -6.42
CA GLU A 80 -16.94 0.72 -6.54
C GLU A 80 -15.43 0.84 -6.33
N LEU A 81 -14.86 0.14 -5.34
CA LEU A 81 -13.42 0.13 -5.11
C LEU A 81 -12.65 -0.47 -6.31
N TYR A 82 -13.16 -1.54 -6.92
CA TYR A 82 -12.54 -2.16 -8.09
C TYR A 82 -12.48 -1.21 -9.30
N LYS A 83 -13.45 -0.31 -9.47
CA LYS A 83 -13.41 0.70 -10.54
C LYS A 83 -12.23 1.66 -10.41
N MET A 84 -11.70 1.85 -9.21
CA MET A 84 -10.56 2.73 -8.94
C MET A 84 -9.20 2.08 -9.27
N VAL A 85 -9.15 0.77 -9.55
CA VAL A 85 -7.90 0.04 -9.77
C VAL A 85 -7.06 0.61 -10.92
N PRO A 86 -7.62 0.97 -12.09
CA PRO A 86 -6.83 1.58 -13.16
C PRO A 86 -6.19 2.91 -12.77
N GLU A 87 -6.94 3.79 -12.11
CA GLU A 87 -6.43 5.07 -11.63
C GLU A 87 -5.39 4.89 -10.53
N TYR A 88 -5.59 3.92 -9.64
CA TYR A 88 -4.63 3.55 -8.61
C TYR A 88 -3.31 3.08 -9.20
N HIS A 89 -3.34 2.22 -10.21
CA HIS A 89 -2.12 1.80 -10.91
C HIS A 89 -1.43 2.97 -11.60
N ALA A 90 -2.18 3.86 -12.28
CA ALA A 90 -1.61 5.04 -12.92
C ALA A 90 -0.95 5.99 -11.90
N ALA A 91 -1.61 6.23 -10.77
CA ALA A 91 -1.09 7.08 -9.70
C ALA A 91 0.18 6.51 -9.05
N LEU A 92 0.27 5.18 -8.89
CA LEU A 92 1.49 4.53 -8.41
C LEU A 92 2.65 4.71 -9.40
N LEU A 93 2.41 4.49 -10.69
CA LEU A 93 3.44 4.67 -11.72
C LEU A 93 3.96 6.11 -11.74
N ASP A 94 3.06 7.09 -11.70
CA ASP A 94 3.43 8.50 -11.62
C ASP A 94 4.23 8.83 -10.36
N ALA A 95 3.82 8.32 -9.19
CA ALA A 95 4.53 8.51 -7.93
C ALA A 95 5.95 7.93 -7.97
N PHE A 96 6.13 6.71 -8.52
CA PHE A 96 7.43 6.07 -8.64
C PHE A 96 8.35 6.78 -9.64
N ILE A 97 7.82 7.24 -10.78
CA ILE A 97 8.59 8.01 -11.76
C ILE A 97 9.10 9.31 -11.13
N LYS A 98 8.23 10.05 -10.43
CA LYS A 98 8.60 11.31 -9.76
C LYS A 98 9.66 11.10 -8.69
N HIS A 99 9.53 10.04 -7.87
CA HIS A 99 10.53 9.70 -6.87
C HIS A 99 11.89 9.39 -7.50
N SER A 100 11.91 8.54 -8.54
CA SER A 100 13.16 8.19 -9.24
C SER A 100 13.84 9.40 -9.92
N ILE A 101 13.05 10.35 -10.46
CA ILE A 101 13.59 11.60 -11.00
C ILE A 101 14.16 12.48 -9.89
N GLY A 102 13.48 12.58 -8.75
CA GLY A 102 13.95 13.32 -7.58
C GLY A 102 15.27 12.80 -7.05
N ASP A 103 15.41 11.48 -6.92
CA ASP A 103 16.66 10.83 -6.47
C ASP A 103 17.82 11.14 -7.43
N LYS A 104 17.58 11.09 -8.75
CA LYS A 104 18.60 11.43 -9.76
C LYS A 104 19.00 12.90 -9.74
N ALA A 105 18.07 13.82 -9.45
CA ALA A 105 18.39 15.24 -9.33
C ALA A 105 19.29 15.52 -8.12
N VAL A 106 19.04 14.83 -7.00
CA VAL A 106 19.87 14.89 -5.79
C VAL A 106 21.27 14.31 -6.04
N GLU A 107 21.37 13.16 -6.73
CA GLU A 107 22.66 12.56 -7.09
C GLU A 107 23.48 13.43 -8.07
N CYS A 108 22.82 14.13 -9.01
CA CYS A 108 23.49 14.98 -10.00
C CYS A 108 23.82 16.39 -9.49
N GLY A 109 23.38 16.76 -8.27
CA GLY A 109 23.66 18.05 -7.65
C GLY A 109 22.97 19.26 -8.28
N CYS A 110 21.98 19.04 -9.15
CA CYS A 110 21.19 20.12 -9.77
C CYS A 110 20.06 20.54 -8.80
N HIS A 111 20.21 21.71 -8.17
CA HIS A 111 19.13 22.40 -7.43
C HIS A 111 18.50 23.48 -8.29
#